data_AF-A0A2D6MKT1-F1
#
_entry.id   AF-A0A2D6MKT1-F1
#
_cell.length_a   1.000
_cell.length_b   1.000
_cell.length_c   1.000
_cell.angle_alpha   90.00
_cell.angle_beta   90.00
_cell.angle_gamma   90.00
#
_symmetry.space_group_name_H-M   'P 1'
#
loop_
_entity.id
_entity.type
_entity.pdbx_description
1 polymer ?
#
loop_
_entity_poly.entity_id
_entity_poly.type
_entity_poly.pdbx_seq_one_letter_code
_entity_poly.pdbx_strand_id
1 'polypeptide(L)'
;MSGHSKWSSIKHKKAATDAKKGAVFTRMANNIALAAREHGADPETNFKLKMAIDQAKAFNVPKDNIERAIKRGTGQGDGDQLQEAIYEAYGPGGTAIIIKVITDNTNRAVSDIRHALTKHGASLGKTGSVTWNFDLKDGEYAPKQTIELDEAVKKKLNTLTDALEELEDVQDYYTNEA
;
A
#
# COMPACT_ATOMS: atom_id res chain seq x y z
N MET A 1 6.40 -34.41 -20.78
CA MET A 1 7.44 -33.50 -21.25
C MET A 1 7.90 -32.63 -20.08
N SER A 2 9.21 -32.64 -19.88
CA SER A 2 10.00 -32.10 -18.78
C SER A 2 9.93 -30.58 -18.66
N GLY A 3 9.86 -30.08 -17.42
CA GLY A 3 10.02 -28.64 -17.16
C GLY A 3 9.96 -28.16 -15.70
N HIS A 4 10.09 -29.03 -14.69
CA HIS A 4 10.23 -28.57 -13.30
C HIS A 4 11.69 -28.24 -12.99
N SER A 5 12.13 -27.04 -13.40
CA SER A 5 13.40 -26.51 -12.91
C SER A 5 13.24 -26.00 -11.47
N LYS A 6 14.12 -26.41 -10.57
CA LYS A 6 14.26 -25.83 -9.22
C LYS A 6 14.43 -24.30 -9.27
N TRP A 7 14.85 -23.78 -10.43
CA TRP A 7 15.00 -22.36 -10.73
C TRP A 7 13.66 -21.64 -10.94
N SER A 8 12.63 -22.26 -11.53
CA SER A 8 11.33 -21.62 -11.70
C SER A 8 10.59 -21.48 -10.36
N SER A 9 10.69 -22.46 -9.47
CA SER A 9 10.11 -22.38 -8.12
C SER A 9 10.86 -21.42 -7.20
N ILE A 10 12.20 -21.32 -7.31
CA ILE A 10 12.98 -20.27 -6.63
C ILE A 10 12.69 -18.90 -7.24
N LYS A 11 12.55 -18.77 -8.57
CA LYS A 11 12.21 -17.51 -9.24
C LYS A 11 10.82 -17.01 -8.83
N HIS A 12 9.81 -17.86 -8.69
CA HIS A 12 8.48 -17.43 -8.23
C HIS A 12 8.45 -17.10 -6.73
N LYS A 13 9.13 -17.88 -5.87
CA LYS A 13 9.26 -17.54 -4.44
C LYS A 13 10.10 -16.27 -4.22
N LYS A 14 11.23 -16.15 -4.91
CA LYS A 14 12.10 -14.98 -4.91
C LYS A 14 11.41 -13.78 -5.55
N ALA A 15 10.65 -13.95 -6.64
CA ALA A 15 9.88 -12.86 -7.23
C ALA A 15 8.76 -12.38 -6.31
N ALA A 16 8.10 -13.26 -5.56
CA ALA A 16 7.14 -12.83 -4.53
C ALA A 16 7.84 -12.08 -3.38
N THR A 17 9.01 -12.55 -2.93
CA THR A 17 9.80 -11.85 -1.89
C THR A 17 10.39 -10.51 -2.40
N ASP A 18 10.88 -10.49 -3.65
CA ASP A 18 11.47 -9.32 -4.30
C ASP A 18 10.38 -8.32 -4.70
N ALA A 19 9.18 -8.77 -5.11
CA ALA A 19 8.03 -7.92 -5.39
C ALA A 19 7.51 -7.28 -4.09
N LYS A 20 7.35 -8.08 -3.02
CA LYS A 20 7.01 -7.53 -1.68
C LYS A 20 8.06 -6.51 -1.23
N LYS A 21 9.36 -6.80 -1.42
CA LYS A 21 10.44 -5.87 -1.09
C LYS A 21 10.43 -4.61 -1.97
N GLY A 22 10.16 -4.76 -3.26
CA GLY A 22 10.00 -3.67 -4.22
C GLY A 22 8.86 -2.74 -3.82
N ALA A 23 7.69 -3.31 -3.53
CA ALA A 23 6.52 -2.59 -3.03
C ALA A 23 6.82 -1.87 -1.71
N VAL A 24 7.53 -2.50 -0.77
CA VAL A 24 7.98 -1.83 0.46
C VAL A 24 8.89 -0.64 0.13
N PHE A 25 9.85 -0.77 -0.78
CA PHE A 25 10.75 0.32 -1.14
C PHE A 25 10.01 1.47 -1.82
N THR A 26 9.07 1.17 -2.72
CA THR A 26 8.23 2.16 -3.38
C THR A 26 7.34 2.87 -2.36
N ARG A 27 6.68 2.15 -1.44
CA ARG A 27 5.91 2.73 -0.33
C ARG A 27 6.73 3.70 0.52
N MET A 28 7.93 3.29 0.93
CA MET A 28 8.81 4.15 1.72
C MET A 28 9.23 5.40 0.94
N ALA A 29 9.55 5.26 -0.34
CA ALA A 29 9.90 6.38 -1.21
C ALA A 29 8.72 7.33 -1.47
N ASN A 30 7.50 6.81 -1.56
CA ASN A 30 6.29 7.61 -1.72
C ASN A 30 5.99 8.39 -0.43
N ASN A 31 6.10 7.74 0.74
CA ASN A 31 5.91 8.39 2.04
C ASN A 31 6.94 9.52 2.27
N ILE A 32 8.23 9.26 1.98
CA ILE A 32 9.28 10.30 2.05
C ILE A 32 8.97 11.48 1.13
N ALA A 33 8.54 11.20 -0.11
CA ALA A 33 8.22 12.25 -1.07
C ALA A 33 7.03 13.12 -0.62
N LEU A 34 5.97 12.51 -0.07
CA LEU A 34 4.85 13.26 0.50
C LEU A 34 5.28 14.10 1.70
N ALA A 35 6.04 13.52 2.64
CA ALA A 35 6.51 14.23 3.82
C ALA A 35 7.40 15.43 3.44
N ALA A 36 8.29 15.26 2.44
CA ALA A 36 9.12 16.35 1.93
C ALA A 36 8.31 17.44 1.21
N ARG A 37 7.17 17.09 0.59
CA ARG A 37 6.27 18.05 -0.08
C ARG A 37 5.59 18.99 0.92
N GLU A 38 5.15 18.48 2.07
CA GLU A 38 4.38 19.27 3.05
C GLU A 38 5.22 20.34 3.76
N HIS A 39 6.45 20.00 4.16
CA HIS A 39 7.26 20.84 5.04
C HIS A 39 8.74 20.97 4.60
N GLY A 40 9.04 20.67 3.34
CA GLY A 40 10.37 20.83 2.75
C GLY A 40 11.32 19.65 2.97
N ALA A 41 12.50 19.73 2.35
CA ALA A 41 13.47 18.65 2.26
C ALA A 41 14.37 18.44 3.49
N ASP A 42 14.33 19.32 4.49
CA ASP A 42 15.22 19.25 5.65
C ASP A 42 14.61 18.40 6.79
N PRO A 43 15.15 17.21 7.11
CA PRO A 43 14.63 16.35 8.16
C PRO A 43 14.77 16.93 9.57
N GLU A 44 15.68 17.89 9.80
CA GLU A 44 15.84 18.50 11.12
C GLU A 44 14.71 19.49 11.45
N THR A 45 14.12 20.09 10.42
CA THR A 45 12.95 20.98 10.57
C THR A 45 11.62 20.30 10.24
N ASN A 46 11.65 19.11 9.62
CA ASN A 46 10.49 18.35 9.20
C ASN A 46 10.43 16.99 9.92
N PHE A 47 9.73 16.94 11.05
CA PHE A 47 9.62 15.74 11.87
C PHE A 47 8.98 14.56 11.13
N LYS A 48 7.97 14.80 10.29
CA LYS A 48 7.35 13.74 9.46
C LYS A 48 8.35 13.13 8.49
N LEU A 49 9.17 13.96 7.83
CA LEU A 49 10.21 13.50 6.94
C LEU A 49 11.28 12.69 7.68
N LYS A 50 11.68 13.13 8.88
CA LYS A 50 12.62 12.39 9.73
C LYS A 50 12.10 10.99 10.07
N MET A 51 10.84 10.89 10.52
CA MET A 51 10.19 9.61 10.78
C MET A 51 10.13 8.71 9.54
N ALA A 52 9.75 9.27 8.39
CA ALA A 52 9.68 8.52 7.13
C ALA A 52 11.07 8.00 6.69
N ILE A 53 12.12 8.80 6.85
CA ILE A 53 13.51 8.41 6.57
C ILE A 53 13.96 7.29 7.50
N ASP A 54 13.68 7.40 8.80
CA ASP A 54 14.10 6.40 9.78
C ASP A 54 13.37 5.07 9.57
N GLN A 55 12.08 5.11 9.22
CA GLN A 55 11.33 3.92 8.81
C GLN A 55 11.93 3.30 7.54
N ALA A 56 12.26 4.10 6.51
CA ALA A 56 12.88 3.59 5.29
C ALA A 56 14.24 2.91 5.57
N LYS A 57 15.06 3.48 6.46
CA LYS A 57 16.32 2.86 6.90
C LYS A 57 16.09 1.54 7.63
N ALA A 58 15.07 1.45 8.48
CA ALA A 58 14.71 0.21 9.17
C ALA A 58 14.36 -0.93 8.19
N PHE A 59 13.81 -0.59 7.02
CA PHE A 59 13.56 -1.53 5.93
C PHE A 59 14.74 -1.72 4.96
N ASN A 60 15.93 -1.18 5.27
CA ASN A 60 17.14 -1.23 4.44
C ASN A 60 16.97 -0.59 3.05
N VAL A 61 16.17 0.46 2.93
CA VAL A 61 16.08 1.25 1.70
C VAL A 61 17.44 1.94 1.46
N PRO A 62 18.04 1.83 0.26
CA PRO A 62 19.30 2.48 -0.04
C PRO A 62 19.23 4.01 0.11
N LYS A 63 20.32 4.62 0.59
CA LYS A 63 20.42 6.08 0.78
C LYS A 63 20.07 6.86 -0.49
N ASP A 64 20.55 6.41 -1.65
CA ASP A 64 20.28 7.05 -2.94
C ASP A 64 18.78 7.04 -3.30
N ASN A 65 18.01 6.05 -2.84
CA ASN A 65 16.55 6.02 -3.04
C ASN A 65 15.87 7.06 -2.15
N ILE A 66 16.34 7.22 -0.91
CA ILE A 66 15.82 8.22 0.04
C ILE A 66 16.07 9.63 -0.51
N GLU A 67 17.30 9.93 -0.95
CA GLU A 67 17.63 11.24 -1.51
C GLU A 67 16.81 11.56 -2.77
N ARG A 68 16.60 10.56 -3.65
CA ARG A 68 15.73 10.71 -4.83
C ARG A 68 14.28 10.99 -4.45
N ALA A 69 13.76 10.29 -3.44
CA ALA A 69 12.41 10.51 -2.94
C ALA A 69 12.22 11.92 -2.37
N ILE A 70 13.19 12.43 -1.60
CA ILE A 70 13.17 13.81 -1.07
C ILE A 70 13.13 14.82 -2.22
N LYS A 71 14.03 14.68 -3.20
CA LYS A 71 14.09 15.57 -4.38
C LYS A 71 12.79 15.55 -5.18
N ARG A 72 12.18 14.37 -5.37
CA ARG A 72 10.87 14.23 -6.00
C ARG A 72 9.79 14.98 -5.23
N GLY A 73 9.77 14.85 -3.90
CA GLY A 73 8.81 15.53 -3.03
C GLY A 73 8.88 17.06 -3.06
N THR A 74 10.08 17.63 -3.22
CA THR A 74 10.29 19.08 -3.31
C THR A 74 10.23 19.66 -4.72
N GLY A 75 9.90 18.83 -5.73
CA GLY A 75 9.83 19.27 -7.13
C GLY A 75 11.19 19.49 -7.80
N GLN A 76 12.28 18.99 -7.19
CA GLN A 76 13.64 19.05 -7.72
C GLN A 76 14.05 17.77 -8.49
N GLY A 77 13.13 16.83 -8.67
CA GLY A 77 13.35 15.56 -9.38
C GLY A 77 12.46 15.41 -10.60
N ASP A 78 12.85 14.48 -11.49
CA ASP A 78 12.02 14.06 -12.62
C ASP A 78 10.90 13.12 -12.13
N GLY A 79 9.66 13.37 -12.55
CA GLY A 79 8.51 12.51 -12.26
C GLY A 79 7.21 13.28 -12.12
N ASP A 80 6.10 12.56 -12.31
CA ASP A 80 4.75 13.08 -12.11
C ASP A 80 4.49 13.31 -10.61
N GLN A 81 3.58 14.25 -10.31
CA GLN A 81 3.23 14.57 -8.93
C GLN A 81 2.50 13.40 -8.28
N LEU A 82 3.00 12.96 -7.12
CA LEU A 82 2.29 12.00 -6.30
C LEU A 82 1.01 12.62 -5.71
N GLN A 83 -0.04 11.83 -5.73
CA GLN A 83 -1.33 12.15 -5.13
C GLN A 83 -1.79 11.02 -4.24
N GLU A 84 -2.49 11.40 -3.18
CA GLU A 84 -3.14 10.47 -2.27
C GLU A 84 -4.53 10.16 -2.79
N ALA A 85 -4.91 8.89 -2.78
CA ALA A 85 -6.23 8.42 -3.13
C ALA A 85 -6.70 7.39 -2.13
N ILE A 86 -8.03 7.34 -1.94
CA ILE A 86 -8.67 6.35 -1.08
C ILE A 86 -9.66 5.58 -1.93
N TYR A 87 -9.51 4.26 -1.89
CA TYR A 87 -10.44 3.34 -2.51
C TYR A 87 -11.17 2.55 -1.44
N GLU A 88 -12.41 2.22 -1.74
CA GLU A 88 -13.32 1.52 -0.85
C GLU A 88 -13.68 0.20 -1.50
N ALA A 89 -13.79 -0.87 -0.71
CA ALA A 89 -14.07 -2.20 -1.21
C ALA A 89 -14.82 -3.07 -0.21
N TYR A 90 -15.50 -4.08 -0.74
CA TYR A 90 -16.08 -5.17 0.03
C TYR A 90 -15.30 -6.45 -0.23
N GLY A 91 -14.73 -7.00 0.84
CA GLY A 91 -13.98 -8.24 0.86
C GLY A 91 -14.82 -9.49 1.13
N PRO A 92 -14.16 -10.66 1.27
CA PRO A 92 -14.79 -11.89 1.70
C PRO A 92 -15.59 -11.70 2.99
N GLY A 93 -16.76 -12.35 3.09
CA GLY A 93 -17.63 -12.24 4.27
C GLY A 93 -18.36 -10.89 4.41
N GLY A 94 -18.31 -10.02 3.39
CA GLY A 94 -18.88 -8.67 3.48
C GLY A 94 -18.00 -7.71 4.27
N THR A 95 -16.74 -8.06 4.51
CA THR A 95 -15.76 -7.20 5.21
C THR A 95 -15.62 -5.88 4.47
N ALA A 96 -15.75 -4.78 5.19
CA ALA A 96 -15.49 -3.45 4.69
C ALA A 96 -13.97 -3.22 4.64
N ILE A 97 -13.46 -2.73 3.52
CA ILE A 97 -12.04 -2.48 3.31
C ILE A 97 -11.83 -1.04 2.81
N ILE A 98 -10.98 -0.28 3.50
CA ILE A 98 -10.43 0.99 3.02
C ILE A 98 -9.01 0.73 2.53
N ILE A 99 -8.67 1.21 1.34
CA ILE A 99 -7.36 1.06 0.73
C ILE A 99 -6.79 2.47 0.50
N LYS A 100 -5.68 2.78 1.18
CA LYS A 100 -4.94 4.03 0.98
C LYS A 100 -3.87 3.84 -0.07
N VAL A 101 -3.80 4.81 -0.97
CA VAL A 101 -2.92 4.77 -2.13
C VAL A 101 -2.15 6.06 -2.23
N ILE A 102 -0.87 5.93 -2.58
CA ILE A 102 -0.04 7.06 -3.02
C ILE A 102 0.48 6.68 -4.41
N THR A 103 0.09 7.45 -5.42
CA THR A 103 0.40 7.13 -6.81
C THR A 103 0.58 8.39 -7.63
N ASP A 104 1.34 8.30 -8.71
CA ASP A 104 1.38 9.30 -9.77
C ASP A 104 0.28 9.07 -10.83
N ASN A 105 -0.39 7.91 -10.80
CA ASN A 105 -1.38 7.51 -11.80
C ASN A 105 -2.53 6.73 -11.16
N THR A 106 -3.61 7.44 -10.84
CA THR A 106 -4.82 6.85 -10.23
C THR A 106 -5.51 5.83 -11.12
N ASN A 107 -5.40 5.93 -12.45
CA ASN A 107 -5.99 4.96 -13.38
C ASN A 107 -5.25 3.61 -13.33
N ARG A 108 -3.91 3.64 -13.19
CA ARG A 108 -3.11 2.43 -12.97
C ARG A 108 -3.45 1.81 -11.62
N ALA A 109 -3.38 2.61 -10.55
CA ALA A 109 -3.62 2.14 -9.19
C ALA A 109 -5.02 1.50 -9.04
N VAL A 110 -6.08 2.16 -9.53
CA VAL A 110 -7.44 1.59 -9.44
C VAL A 110 -7.61 0.33 -10.27
N SER A 111 -6.89 0.21 -11.39
CA SER A 111 -6.92 -0.99 -12.23
C SER A 111 -6.29 -2.18 -11.52
N ASP A 112 -5.11 -1.98 -10.92
CA ASP A 112 -4.37 -3.01 -10.19
C ASP A 112 -5.14 -3.46 -8.93
N ILE A 113 -5.69 -2.50 -8.18
CA ILE A 113 -6.55 -2.78 -7.02
C ILE A 113 -7.78 -3.58 -7.44
N ARG A 114 -8.47 -3.17 -8.52
CA ARG A 114 -9.64 -3.91 -9.01
C ARG A 114 -9.27 -5.33 -9.42
N HIS A 115 -8.12 -5.52 -10.07
CA HIS A 115 -7.64 -6.85 -10.43
C HIS A 115 -7.38 -7.71 -9.20
N ALA A 116 -6.68 -7.19 -8.19
CA ALA A 116 -6.44 -7.88 -6.93
C ALA A 116 -7.75 -8.24 -6.22
N LEU A 117 -8.70 -7.30 -6.10
CA LEU A 117 -10.00 -7.56 -5.48
C LEU A 117 -10.77 -8.67 -6.19
N THR A 118 -10.95 -8.54 -7.51
CA THR A 118 -11.75 -9.50 -8.30
C THR A 118 -11.17 -10.92 -8.29
N LYS A 119 -9.84 -11.05 -8.34
CA LYS A 119 -9.15 -12.34 -8.25
C LYS A 119 -9.42 -13.08 -6.93
N HIS A 120 -9.70 -12.35 -5.85
CA HIS A 120 -9.96 -12.91 -4.53
C HIS A 120 -11.45 -12.86 -4.14
N GLY A 121 -12.36 -12.64 -5.09
CA GLY A 121 -13.80 -12.62 -4.86
C GLY A 121 -14.31 -11.40 -4.09
N ALA A 122 -13.53 -10.32 -4.08
CA ALA A 122 -13.89 -9.02 -3.53
C ALA A 122 -14.30 -8.05 -4.65
N SER A 123 -14.89 -6.92 -4.28
CA SER A 123 -15.34 -5.90 -5.24
C SER A 123 -15.01 -4.49 -4.79
N LEU A 124 -14.71 -3.63 -5.76
CA LEU A 124 -14.49 -2.22 -5.53
C LEU A 124 -15.84 -1.52 -5.30
N GLY A 125 -15.94 -0.81 -4.18
CA GLY A 125 -17.07 0.04 -3.83
C GLY A 125 -17.00 1.43 -4.48
N LYS A 126 -18.08 2.18 -4.34
CA LYS A 126 -18.11 3.61 -4.67
C LYS A 126 -17.58 4.41 -3.48
N THR A 127 -17.09 5.62 -3.72
CA THR A 127 -16.77 6.56 -2.65
C THR A 127 -17.97 6.72 -1.69
N GLY A 128 -17.73 6.56 -0.39
CA GLY A 128 -18.74 6.61 0.67
C GLY A 128 -19.47 5.30 0.99
N SER A 129 -19.15 4.19 0.32
CA SER A 129 -19.76 2.87 0.54
C SER A 129 -19.38 2.21 1.88
N VAL A 130 -18.14 2.39 2.35
CA VAL A 130 -17.64 1.76 3.58
C VAL A 130 -17.07 2.75 4.58
N THR A 131 -16.61 3.93 4.13
CA THR A 131 -15.95 4.93 4.98
C THR A 131 -16.83 5.37 6.16
N TRP A 132 -18.16 5.32 6.04
CA TRP A 132 -19.07 5.62 7.14
C TRP A 132 -18.90 4.71 8.36
N ASN A 133 -18.40 3.48 8.17
CA ASN A 133 -18.13 2.49 9.22
C ASN A 133 -16.74 2.64 9.86
N PHE A 134 -15.97 3.67 9.50
CA PHE A 134 -14.66 3.93 10.09
C PHE A 134 -14.59 5.35 10.68
N ASP A 135 -13.80 5.50 11.74
CA ASP A 135 -13.35 6.78 12.26
C ASP A 135 -11.91 7.03 11.80
N LEU A 136 -11.63 8.23 11.30
CA LEU A 136 -10.28 8.67 11.00
C LEU A 136 -9.67 9.31 12.25
N LYS A 137 -8.65 8.69 12.84
CA LYS A 137 -7.91 9.20 14.01
C LYS A 137 -6.43 9.19 13.70
N ASP A 138 -5.77 10.34 13.85
CA ASP A 138 -4.33 10.51 13.61
C ASP A 138 -3.86 10.02 12.23
N GLY A 139 -4.73 10.10 11.22
CA GLY A 139 -4.43 9.65 9.88
C GLY A 139 -4.56 8.13 9.68
N GLU A 140 -5.10 7.38 10.64
CA GLU A 140 -5.42 5.95 10.55
C GLU A 140 -6.95 5.71 10.64
N TYR A 141 -7.45 4.65 9.99
CA TYR A 141 -8.87 4.30 10.05
C TYR A 141 -9.13 3.20 11.09
N ALA A 142 -10.02 3.49 12.04
CA ALA A 142 -10.49 2.52 13.03
C ALA A 142 -11.94 2.14 12.75
N PRO A 143 -12.30 0.85 12.68
CA PRO A 143 -13.68 0.44 12.45
C PRO A 143 -14.57 0.79 13.65
N LYS A 144 -15.77 1.31 13.38
CA LYS A 144 -16.80 1.57 14.41
C LYS A 144 -17.48 0.29 14.85
N GLN A 145 -17.63 -0.65 13.93
CA GLN A 145 -18.20 -1.97 14.16
C GLN A 145 -17.33 -3.02 13.50
N THR A 146 -16.99 -4.05 14.26
CA THR A 146 -16.25 -5.20 13.78
C THR A 146 -17.17 -6.34 13.40
N ILE A 147 -16.68 -7.24 12.54
CA ILE A 147 -17.35 -8.48 12.17
C ILE A 147 -16.47 -9.66 12.52
N GLU A 148 -17.08 -10.70 13.08
CA GLU A 148 -16.41 -11.99 13.24
C GLU A 148 -16.53 -12.79 11.95
N LEU A 149 -15.41 -13.36 11.52
CA LEU A 149 -15.32 -14.20 10.33
C LEU A 149 -15.01 -15.63 10.73
N ASP A 150 -15.60 -16.59 10.03
CA ASP A 150 -15.14 -17.97 10.12
C ASP A 150 -13.71 -18.11 9.57
N GLU A 151 -13.02 -19.16 10.00
CA GLU A 151 -11.62 -19.42 9.62
C GLU A 151 -11.42 -19.52 8.09
N ALA A 152 -12.40 -20.04 7.35
CA ALA A 152 -12.29 -20.18 5.90
C ALA A 152 -12.38 -18.83 5.20
N VAL A 153 -13.24 -17.93 5.68
CA VAL A 153 -13.41 -16.57 5.17
C VAL A 153 -12.22 -15.70 5.59
N LYS A 154 -11.76 -15.80 6.84
CA LYS A 154 -10.56 -15.09 7.33
C LYS A 154 -9.34 -15.44 6.50
N LYS A 155 -9.15 -16.72 6.15
CA LYS A 155 -8.07 -17.15 5.25
C LYS A 155 -8.18 -16.50 3.87
N LYS A 156 -9.38 -16.36 3.31
CA LYS A 156 -9.56 -15.67 2.02
C LYS A 156 -9.24 -14.18 2.14
N LEU A 157 -9.68 -13.53 3.21
CA LEU A 157 -9.36 -12.13 3.49
C LEU A 157 -7.85 -11.92 3.58
N ASN A 158 -7.13 -12.77 4.32
CA ASN A 158 -5.67 -12.70 4.45
C ASN A 158 -4.96 -12.83 3.09
N THR A 159 -5.42 -13.74 2.22
CA THR A 159 -4.82 -13.84 0.88
C THR A 159 -5.08 -12.61 0.01
N LEU A 160 -6.20 -11.92 0.21
CA LEU A 160 -6.51 -10.67 -0.47
C LEU A 160 -5.61 -9.54 0.07
N THR A 161 -5.48 -9.41 1.38
CA THR A 161 -4.65 -8.37 1.99
C THR A 161 -3.18 -8.55 1.63
N ASP A 162 -2.67 -9.79 1.61
CA ASP A 162 -1.34 -10.13 1.08
C ASP A 162 -1.14 -9.63 -0.36
N ALA A 163 -2.16 -9.81 -1.22
CA ALA A 163 -2.10 -9.36 -2.61
C ALA A 163 -2.15 -7.83 -2.74
N LEU A 164 -2.86 -7.14 -1.84
CA LEU A 164 -2.88 -5.67 -1.79
C LEU A 164 -1.52 -5.12 -1.34
N GLU A 165 -0.83 -5.76 -0.39
CA GLU A 165 0.52 -5.35 0.05
C GLU A 165 1.60 -5.50 -1.02
N GLU A 166 1.37 -6.37 -2.00
CA GLU A 166 2.25 -6.55 -3.16
C GLU A 166 2.10 -5.44 -4.21
N LEU A 167 1.05 -4.61 -4.12
CA LEU A 167 0.85 -3.48 -5.01
C LEU A 167 1.69 -2.29 -4.55
N GLU A 168 2.53 -1.76 -5.45
CA GLU A 168 3.47 -0.68 -5.13
C GLU A 168 2.80 0.64 -4.71
N ASP A 169 1.63 0.92 -5.30
CA ASP A 169 0.87 2.15 -5.07
C ASP A 169 0.01 2.07 -3.79
N VAL A 170 -0.27 0.86 -3.26
CA VAL A 170 -1.03 0.69 -2.02
C VAL A 170 -0.11 1.00 -0.85
N GLN A 171 -0.44 2.03 -0.08
CA GLN A 171 0.33 2.42 1.09
C GLN A 171 -0.10 1.65 2.34
N ASP A 172 -1.41 1.52 2.52
CA ASP A 172 -2.02 0.91 3.71
C ASP A 172 -3.44 0.40 3.38
N TYR A 173 -3.96 -0.48 4.22
CA TYR A 173 -5.35 -0.94 4.14
C TYR A 173 -5.93 -1.16 5.54
N TYR A 174 -7.23 -0.95 5.67
CA TYR A 174 -7.96 -1.11 6.93
C TYR A 174 -9.18 -1.97 6.68
N THR A 175 -9.45 -2.88 7.61
CA THR A 175 -10.62 -3.75 7.56
C THR A 175 -11.42 -3.62 8.84
N ASN A 176 -12.68 -4.03 8.81
CA ASN A 176 -13.52 -4.14 10.00
C ASN A 176 -13.61 -5.57 10.54
N GLU A 177 -12.63 -6.41 10.23
CA GLU A 177 -12.49 -7.72 10.87
C GLU A 177 -12.09 -7.57 12.34
N ALA A 178 -12.59 -8.47 13.20
CA ALA A 178 -12.38 -8.46 14.65
C ALA A 178 -11.06 -9.09 15.11
#